data_AF-A0A5C7RMK5-F1
#
_entry.id   AF-A0A5C7RMK5-F1
#
_cell.length_a   1.000
_cell.length_b   1.000
_cell.length_c   1.000
_cell.angle_alpha   90.00
_cell.angle_beta   90.00
_cell.angle_gamma   90.00
#
_symmetry.space_group_name_H-M   'P 1'
#
loop_
_entity.id
_entity.type
_entity.pdbx_description
1 polymer ?
#
loop_
_entity_poly.entity_id
_entity_poly.type
_entity_poly.pdbx_seq_one_letter_code
_entity_poly.pdbx_strand_id
1 'polypeptide(L)'
;MNTMRRQWFALLATLLAGIGAFAPASALGPIDPELQRRDRSLLEARFATLAPQRPGKTDLYVIGFGGDSTEDVFRNEVMYLEALMRQRFGARDRVVSLINHADSMTGAQTPLASLQNLRRALHGVAETMNPEEDVLLLFMTMHGTAEHFLVAQMPPLFQELIDPKELRAALDDAGIRHRVIVISACYSGGFVKALSSPDTLVLTASRHDRTSFGCGPDSEATYFGRAWMIEGLNSSADFVTAFEDAKKRINAREKADDFEPSLPQISIGANIRARLGHWRDHIVPGPPVPYPYDAPATPSNDETDARAAAKAPADGSVHEHR
;
A
#
# COMPACT_ATOMS: atom_id res chain seq x y z
N MET A 1 -16.20 32.67 54.12
CA MET A 1 -16.10 34.15 53.96
C MET A 1 -15.04 34.38 52.90
N ASN A 2 -15.23 35.03 51.75
CA ASN A 2 -16.34 35.78 51.16
C ASN A 2 -16.06 35.74 49.64
N THR A 3 -16.95 35.15 48.84
CA THR A 3 -17.70 35.85 47.79
C THR A 3 -16.88 36.74 46.86
N MET A 4 -16.69 36.31 45.61
CA MET A 4 -17.08 37.20 44.51
C MET A 4 -17.48 36.44 43.24
N ARG A 5 -18.75 36.63 42.94
CA ARG A 5 -19.56 36.14 41.84
C ARG A 5 -19.60 37.25 40.78
N ARG A 6 -19.38 36.91 39.51
CA ARG A 6 -19.72 37.71 38.30
C ARG A 6 -19.38 36.83 37.08
N GLN A 7 -20.26 35.94 36.61
CA GLN A 7 -21.27 36.20 35.56
C GLN A 7 -20.91 37.38 34.67
N TRP A 8 -20.70 37.18 33.37
CA TRP A 8 -21.28 37.96 32.25
C TRP A 8 -20.91 37.32 30.89
N PHE A 9 -21.95 37.18 30.06
CA PHE A 9 -22.02 36.93 28.60
C PHE A 9 -21.63 35.57 27.99
N ALA A 10 -22.69 34.82 27.66
CA ALA A 10 -22.72 33.88 26.56
C ALA A 10 -22.41 34.59 25.23
N LEU A 11 -21.38 34.12 24.53
CA LEU A 11 -21.15 34.40 23.12
C LEU A 11 -21.47 33.12 22.35
N LEU A 12 -22.65 33.13 21.74
CA LEU A 12 -23.10 32.16 20.75
C LEU A 12 -22.20 32.35 19.52
N ALA A 13 -21.11 31.60 19.41
CA ALA A 13 -20.34 31.52 18.17
C ALA A 13 -21.11 30.61 17.22
N THR A 14 -21.92 31.21 16.35
CA THR A 14 -22.48 30.58 15.17
C THR A 14 -21.34 30.03 14.31
N LEU A 15 -21.11 28.72 14.37
CA LEU A 15 -20.37 28.00 13.34
C LEU A 15 -21.23 28.02 12.08
N LEU A 16 -21.02 29.04 11.25
CA LEU A 16 -21.42 29.01 9.85
C LEU A 16 -20.69 27.82 9.22
N ALA A 17 -21.45 26.77 8.95
CA ALA A 17 -21.06 25.71 8.04
C ALA A 17 -20.73 26.37 6.69
N GLY A 18 -19.45 26.66 6.50
CA GLY A 18 -18.90 26.89 5.18
C GLY A 18 -18.98 25.57 4.44
N ILE A 19 -20.10 25.35 3.76
CA ILE A 19 -20.19 24.42 2.65
C ILE A 19 -19.27 25.02 1.58
N GLY A 20 -17.97 24.70 1.69
CA GLY A 20 -17.06 24.82 0.57
C GLY A 20 -17.63 23.92 -0.50
N ALA A 21 -18.28 24.52 -1.50
CA ALA A 21 -18.58 23.82 -2.73
C ALA A 21 -17.24 23.32 -3.28
N PHE A 22 -16.97 22.02 -3.10
CA PHE A 22 -15.99 21.34 -3.93
C PHE A 22 -16.47 21.56 -5.37
N ALA A 23 -15.79 22.45 -6.09
CA ALA A 23 -15.91 22.47 -7.52
C ALA A 23 -15.65 21.04 -8.00
N PRO A 24 -16.47 20.47 -8.89
CA PRO A 24 -16.15 19.16 -9.43
C PRO A 24 -14.77 19.28 -10.06
N ALA A 25 -13.81 18.47 -9.58
CA ALA A 25 -12.56 18.29 -10.30
C ALA A 25 -12.98 17.91 -11.72
N SER A 26 -12.77 18.80 -12.68
CA SER A 26 -12.98 18.49 -14.08
C SER A 26 -12.20 17.22 -14.33
N ALA A 27 -12.89 16.10 -14.60
CA ALA A 27 -12.24 14.86 -14.96
C ALA A 27 -11.25 15.21 -16.06
N LEU A 28 -9.96 14.97 -15.81
CA LEU A 28 -8.94 15.17 -16.83
C LEU A 28 -9.38 14.37 -18.07
N GLY A 29 -9.11 14.93 -19.25
CA GLY A 29 -9.51 14.32 -20.52
C GLY A 29 -8.93 12.90 -20.70
N PRO A 30 -9.31 12.19 -21.77
CA PRO A 30 -8.79 10.85 -22.03
C PRO A 30 -7.26 10.83 -22.04
N ILE A 31 -6.65 9.76 -21.50
CA ILE A 31 -5.20 9.58 -21.46
C ILE A 31 -4.61 9.79 -22.87
N ASP A 32 -3.57 10.61 -22.97
CA ASP A 32 -2.87 10.93 -24.23
C ASP A 32 -2.51 9.64 -25.02
N PRO A 33 -2.87 9.53 -26.31
CA PRO A 33 -2.51 8.39 -27.14
C PRO A 33 -1.01 8.06 -27.21
N GLU A 34 -0.11 9.05 -27.08
CA GLU A 34 1.32 8.80 -27.01
C GLU A 34 1.71 8.13 -25.69
N LEU A 35 1.10 8.56 -24.58
CA LEU A 35 1.29 7.92 -23.27
C LEU A 35 0.80 6.47 -23.29
N GLN A 36 -0.34 6.21 -23.93
CA GLN A 36 -0.85 4.85 -24.14
C GLN A 36 0.09 3.98 -24.98
N ARG A 37 0.71 4.54 -26.04
CA ARG A 37 1.69 3.82 -26.87
C ARG A 37 2.95 3.49 -26.10
N ARG A 38 3.48 4.45 -25.34
CA ARG A 38 4.64 4.27 -24.45
C ARG A 38 4.38 3.13 -23.48
N ASP A 39 3.29 3.19 -22.72
CA ASP A 39 3.02 2.22 -21.66
C ASP A 39 2.76 0.82 -22.22
N ARG A 40 2.10 0.72 -23.38
CA ARG A 40 1.98 -0.55 -24.10
C ARG A 40 3.34 -1.15 -24.43
N SER A 41 4.27 -0.36 -24.96
CA SER A 41 5.63 -0.83 -25.29
C SER A 41 6.41 -1.26 -24.04
N LEU A 42 6.30 -0.51 -22.95
CA LEU A 42 6.93 -0.87 -21.67
C LEU A 42 6.36 -2.20 -21.13
N LEU A 43 5.04 -2.40 -21.20
CA LEU A 43 4.40 -3.64 -20.79
C LEU A 43 4.82 -4.83 -21.65
N GLU A 44 4.83 -4.68 -22.97
CA GLU A 44 5.30 -5.72 -23.90
C GLU A 44 6.74 -6.15 -23.59
N ALA A 45 7.63 -5.17 -23.30
CA ALA A 45 9.00 -5.46 -22.90
C ALA A 45 9.09 -6.20 -21.56
N ARG A 46 8.19 -5.91 -20.60
CA ARG A 46 8.13 -6.64 -19.32
C ARG A 46 7.64 -8.06 -19.52
N PHE A 47 6.57 -8.27 -20.30
CA PHE A 47 6.03 -9.60 -20.57
C PHE A 47 7.05 -10.52 -21.26
N ALA A 48 7.86 -9.98 -22.17
CA ALA A 48 8.93 -10.72 -22.83
C ALA A 48 10.00 -11.28 -21.86
N THR A 49 10.06 -10.75 -20.63
CA THR A 49 11.00 -11.19 -19.59
C THR A 49 10.34 -11.95 -18.44
N LEU A 50 9.00 -12.09 -18.44
CA LEU A 50 8.31 -12.84 -17.41
C LEU A 50 8.66 -14.32 -17.51
N ALA A 51 9.01 -14.92 -16.37
CA ALA A 51 9.24 -16.36 -16.32
C ALA A 51 7.91 -17.10 -16.57
N PRO A 52 7.91 -18.13 -17.44
CA PRO A 52 6.73 -18.94 -17.69
C PRO A 52 6.33 -19.74 -16.44
N GLN A 53 5.09 -20.20 -16.42
CA GLN A 53 4.61 -21.12 -15.39
C GLN A 53 5.43 -22.41 -15.37
N ARG A 54 5.51 -23.05 -14.20
CA ARG A 54 6.21 -24.30 -13.98
C ARG A 54 5.19 -25.43 -13.80
N PRO A 55 5.05 -26.36 -14.76
CA PRO A 55 4.03 -27.39 -14.68
C PRO A 55 4.10 -28.21 -13.39
N GLY A 56 2.95 -28.35 -12.71
CA GLY A 56 2.82 -29.11 -11.47
C GLY A 56 3.29 -28.34 -10.24
N LYS A 57 3.59 -27.04 -10.37
CA LYS A 57 4.00 -26.15 -9.27
C LYS A 57 3.19 -24.87 -9.37
N THR A 58 2.37 -24.62 -8.36
CA THR A 58 1.71 -23.32 -8.23
C THR A 58 2.74 -22.20 -8.15
N ASP A 59 2.77 -21.37 -9.20
CA ASP A 59 3.54 -20.15 -9.25
C ASP A 59 2.74 -18.96 -8.71
N LEU A 60 3.47 -17.98 -8.17
CA LEU A 60 2.93 -16.68 -7.81
C LEU A 60 3.32 -15.66 -8.88
N TYR A 61 2.34 -15.09 -9.54
CA TYR A 61 2.46 -13.91 -10.37
C TYR A 61 1.97 -12.69 -9.59
N VAL A 62 2.67 -11.57 -9.71
CA VAL A 62 2.38 -10.38 -8.91
C VAL A 62 2.19 -9.16 -9.82
N ILE A 63 1.14 -8.40 -9.54
CA ILE A 63 0.96 -7.05 -10.07
C ILE A 63 0.91 -6.08 -8.89
N GLY A 64 1.84 -5.12 -8.87
CA GLY A 64 1.80 -3.97 -7.97
C GLY A 64 1.22 -2.75 -8.69
N PHE A 65 0.29 -2.04 -8.06
CA PHE A 65 -0.41 -0.89 -8.63
C PHE A 65 -0.37 0.29 -7.66
N GLY A 66 0.49 1.27 -7.95
CA GLY A 66 0.67 2.50 -7.18
C GLY A 66 -0.09 3.60 -7.89
N GLY A 67 -1.33 3.81 -7.50
CA GLY A 67 -2.31 4.50 -8.33
C GLY A 67 -2.28 6.01 -8.26
N ASP A 68 -1.55 6.59 -7.31
CA ASP A 68 -1.61 8.03 -7.07
C ASP A 68 -0.22 8.64 -7.02
N SER A 69 -0.01 9.68 -7.83
CA SER A 69 1.27 10.38 -7.92
C SER A 69 1.40 11.55 -6.94
N THR A 70 0.38 11.87 -6.14
CA THR A 70 0.46 13.01 -5.22
C THR A 70 1.29 12.74 -3.98
N GLU A 71 1.58 11.47 -3.68
CA GLU A 71 2.40 11.04 -2.54
C GLU A 71 3.35 9.89 -2.90
N ASP A 72 4.60 9.99 -2.45
CA ASP A 72 5.66 9.01 -2.69
C ASP A 72 5.36 7.61 -2.11
N VAL A 73 4.55 7.56 -1.04
CA VAL A 73 4.21 6.34 -0.31
C VAL A 73 3.69 5.22 -1.21
N PHE A 74 2.88 5.56 -2.22
CA PHE A 74 2.26 4.58 -3.10
C PHE A 74 3.28 3.94 -4.04
N ARG A 75 4.21 4.74 -4.58
CA ARG A 75 5.37 4.23 -5.32
C ARG A 75 6.24 3.37 -4.40
N ASN A 76 6.58 3.86 -3.20
CA ASN A 76 7.47 3.18 -2.25
C ASN A 76 6.97 1.77 -1.93
N GLU A 77 5.67 1.65 -1.68
CA GLU A 77 5.03 0.37 -1.37
C GLU A 77 5.08 -0.60 -2.55
N VAL A 78 4.84 -0.16 -3.78
CA VAL A 78 4.92 -1.03 -4.96
C VAL A 78 6.35 -1.45 -5.28
N MET A 79 7.31 -0.53 -5.20
CA MET A 79 8.72 -0.86 -5.38
C MET A 79 9.22 -1.84 -4.31
N TYR A 80 8.76 -1.66 -3.07
CA TYR A 80 9.06 -2.59 -1.99
C TYR A 80 8.38 -3.96 -2.19
N LEU A 81 7.12 -3.99 -2.61
CA LEU A 81 6.41 -5.22 -2.96
C LEU A 81 7.20 -6.02 -4.00
N GLU A 82 7.69 -5.35 -5.05
CA GLU A 82 8.51 -5.99 -6.06
C GLU A 82 9.76 -6.62 -5.45
N ALA A 83 10.53 -5.86 -4.66
CA ALA A 83 11.72 -6.38 -4.00
C ALA A 83 11.40 -7.59 -3.10
N LEU A 84 10.35 -7.47 -2.27
CA LEU A 84 9.90 -8.50 -1.35
C LEU A 84 9.50 -9.77 -2.08
N MET A 85 8.66 -9.66 -3.11
CA MET A 85 8.14 -10.82 -3.84
C MET A 85 9.23 -11.54 -4.64
N ARG A 86 10.17 -10.76 -5.22
CA ARG A 86 11.29 -11.30 -5.99
C ARG A 86 12.32 -12.02 -5.12
N GLN A 87 12.59 -11.50 -3.92
CA GLN A 87 13.64 -12.03 -3.04
C GLN A 87 13.14 -13.13 -2.10
N ARG A 88 11.90 -13.02 -1.62
CA ARG A 88 11.38 -13.88 -0.56
C ARG A 88 10.33 -14.88 -1.01
N PHE A 89 9.47 -14.54 -1.96
CA PHE A 89 8.24 -15.32 -2.23
C PHE A 89 8.27 -16.16 -3.52
N GLY A 90 9.46 -16.41 -4.07
CA GLY A 90 9.61 -17.25 -5.25
C GLY A 90 9.12 -16.61 -6.57
N ALA A 91 8.83 -15.31 -6.57
CA ALA A 91 8.33 -14.56 -7.73
C ALA A 91 9.43 -13.74 -8.43
N ARG A 92 10.69 -14.19 -8.42
CA ARG A 92 11.89 -13.44 -8.89
C ARG A 92 11.71 -12.72 -10.22
N ASP A 93 11.10 -13.39 -11.19
CA ASP A 93 10.89 -12.89 -12.55
C ASP A 93 9.40 -12.96 -12.93
N ARG A 94 8.51 -12.78 -11.94
CA ARG A 94 7.04 -12.87 -12.10
C ARG A 94 6.31 -11.67 -11.50
N VAL A 95 6.94 -10.50 -11.48
CA VAL A 95 6.35 -9.25 -10.98
C VAL A 95 6.22 -8.23 -12.09
N VAL A 96 5.06 -7.58 -12.17
CA VAL A 96 4.80 -6.41 -13.02
C VAL A 96 4.38 -5.25 -12.13
N SER A 97 5.04 -4.10 -12.26
CA SER A 97 4.76 -2.91 -11.48
C SER A 97 4.14 -1.84 -12.38
N LEU A 98 3.00 -1.27 -11.96
CA LEU A 98 2.35 -0.10 -12.56
C LEU A 98 2.38 1.02 -11.53
N ILE A 99 2.94 2.17 -11.86
CA ILE A 99 3.21 3.23 -10.89
C ILE A 99 2.94 4.61 -11.49
N ASN A 100 2.06 5.38 -10.84
CA ASN A 100 1.90 6.80 -11.08
C ASN A 100 2.86 7.57 -10.19
N HIS A 101 3.96 8.06 -10.76
CA HIS A 101 4.92 8.92 -10.09
C HIS A 101 5.82 9.60 -11.14
N ALA A 102 6.44 10.73 -10.81
CA ALA A 102 7.27 11.46 -11.76
C ALA A 102 8.49 10.65 -12.25
N ASP A 103 9.08 9.82 -11.37
CA ASP A 103 10.18 8.93 -11.75
C ASP A 103 9.76 7.85 -12.76
N SER A 104 8.49 7.42 -12.79
CA SER A 104 7.99 6.50 -13.81
C SER A 104 8.18 7.06 -15.21
N MET A 105 8.15 8.39 -15.38
CA MET A 105 8.32 9.07 -16.67
C MET A 105 9.79 9.30 -17.05
N THR A 106 10.73 9.02 -16.17
CA THR A 106 12.16 9.27 -16.37
C THR A 106 12.98 8.00 -16.10
N GLY A 107 14.28 8.01 -16.43
CA GLY A 107 15.19 6.91 -16.09
C GLY A 107 14.77 5.53 -16.64
N ALA A 108 14.61 4.54 -15.74
CA ALA A 108 14.31 3.14 -16.07
C ALA A 108 12.90 2.93 -16.64
N GLN A 109 12.02 3.92 -16.49
CA GLN A 109 10.63 3.97 -16.92
C GLN A 109 9.73 2.82 -16.45
N THR A 110 8.59 3.17 -15.86
CA THR A 110 7.57 2.22 -15.40
C THR A 110 6.23 2.57 -16.08
N PRO A 111 5.45 1.57 -16.54
CA PRO A 111 4.11 1.83 -17.07
C PRO A 111 3.25 2.53 -16.01
N LEU A 112 2.41 3.47 -16.43
CA LEU A 112 1.54 4.18 -15.50
C LEU A 112 0.39 3.28 -15.00
N ALA A 113 -0.03 3.54 -13.77
CA ALA A 113 -1.13 2.86 -13.11
C ALA A 113 -2.48 3.47 -13.54
N SER A 114 -2.93 3.11 -14.74
CA SER A 114 -4.27 3.39 -15.26
C SER A 114 -5.11 2.12 -15.35
N LEU A 115 -6.44 2.25 -15.45
CA LEU A 115 -7.30 1.07 -15.59
C LEU A 115 -7.02 0.31 -16.91
N GLN A 116 -6.69 1.04 -17.98
CA GLN A 116 -6.32 0.42 -19.26
C GLN A 116 -5.02 -0.39 -19.14
N ASN A 117 -3.99 0.14 -18.48
CA ASN A 117 -2.74 -0.58 -18.28
C ASN A 117 -2.89 -1.74 -17.30
N LEU A 118 -3.76 -1.63 -16.29
CA LEU A 118 -4.12 -2.76 -15.44
C LEU A 118 -4.72 -3.90 -16.26
N ARG A 119 -5.69 -3.62 -17.14
CA ARG A 119 -6.25 -4.64 -18.05
C ARG A 119 -5.18 -5.31 -18.89
N ARG A 120 -4.26 -4.52 -19.49
CA ARG A 120 -3.14 -5.06 -20.27
C ARG A 120 -2.20 -5.93 -19.44
N ALA A 121 -1.84 -5.49 -18.24
CA ALA A 121 -1.01 -6.23 -17.30
C ALA A 121 -1.66 -7.56 -16.89
N LEU A 122 -2.96 -7.54 -16.57
CA LEU A 122 -3.73 -8.73 -16.24
C LEU A 122 -3.73 -9.73 -17.40
N HIS A 123 -4.00 -9.29 -18.64
CA HIS A 123 -3.96 -10.16 -19.81
C HIS A 123 -2.57 -10.74 -20.08
N GLY A 124 -1.50 -9.92 -20.09
CA GLY A 124 -0.14 -10.42 -20.36
C GLY A 124 0.36 -11.40 -19.28
N VAL A 125 0.00 -11.16 -18.02
CA VAL A 125 0.26 -12.11 -16.92
C VAL A 125 -0.58 -13.37 -17.06
N ALA A 126 -1.85 -13.25 -17.45
CA ALA A 126 -2.74 -14.40 -17.70
C ALA A 126 -2.23 -15.31 -18.82
N GLU A 127 -1.63 -14.75 -19.88
CA GLU A 127 -1.02 -15.52 -20.97
C GLU A 127 0.23 -16.31 -20.56
N THR A 128 0.91 -15.87 -19.50
CA THR A 128 2.14 -16.50 -19.01
C THR A 128 1.88 -17.55 -17.92
N MET A 129 0.80 -17.37 -17.16
CA MET A 129 0.39 -18.28 -16.10
C MET A 129 -0.37 -19.51 -16.62
N ASN A 130 -0.50 -20.53 -15.77
CA ASN A 130 -1.53 -21.55 -15.89
C ASN A 130 -2.73 -21.17 -14.99
N PRO A 131 -3.88 -20.74 -15.54
CA PRO A 131 -5.01 -20.25 -14.74
C PRO A 131 -5.63 -21.32 -13.83
N GLU A 132 -5.39 -22.61 -14.09
CA GLU A 132 -5.89 -23.69 -13.23
C GLU A 132 -4.99 -23.94 -12.00
N GLU A 133 -3.71 -23.60 -12.11
CA GLU A 133 -2.67 -23.96 -11.14
C GLU A 133 -2.08 -22.76 -10.39
N ASP A 134 -1.91 -21.62 -11.05
CA ASP A 134 -1.15 -20.48 -10.54
C ASP A 134 -2.03 -19.45 -9.84
N VAL A 135 -1.40 -18.57 -9.07
CA VAL A 135 -2.06 -17.52 -8.30
C VAL A 135 -1.58 -16.15 -8.79
N LEU A 136 -2.53 -15.24 -9.01
CA LEU A 136 -2.24 -13.80 -9.11
C LEU A 136 -2.33 -13.16 -7.72
N LEU A 137 -1.30 -12.42 -7.31
CA LEU A 137 -1.38 -11.38 -6.28
C LEU A 137 -1.47 -10.01 -6.94
N LEU A 138 -2.60 -9.31 -6.78
CA LEU A 138 -2.76 -7.91 -7.14
C LEU A 138 -2.76 -7.06 -5.87
N PHE A 139 -1.75 -6.21 -5.71
CA PHE A 139 -1.67 -5.23 -4.63
C PHE A 139 -1.89 -3.83 -5.21
N MET A 140 -2.91 -3.13 -4.70
CA MET A 140 -3.27 -1.77 -5.12
C MET A 140 -3.15 -0.83 -3.94
N THR A 141 -2.47 0.29 -4.12
CA THR A 141 -2.28 1.32 -3.09
C THR A 141 -2.47 2.71 -3.70
N MET A 142 -3.41 3.47 -3.15
CA MET A 142 -3.85 4.80 -3.63
C MET A 142 -4.90 5.40 -2.68
N HIS A 143 -5.32 6.65 -2.93
CA HIS A 143 -6.49 7.20 -2.26
C HIS A 143 -7.80 6.50 -2.68
N GLY A 144 -8.79 6.55 -1.78
CA GLY A 144 -10.13 6.00 -2.00
C GLY A 144 -11.22 6.94 -1.51
N THR A 145 -12.40 6.88 -2.15
CA THR A 145 -13.54 7.75 -1.82
C THR A 145 -14.63 7.01 -1.05
N ALA A 146 -15.52 7.76 -0.38
CA ALA A 146 -16.63 7.19 0.40
C ALA A 146 -17.64 6.41 -0.47
N GLU A 147 -17.68 6.70 -1.77
CA GLU A 147 -18.46 6.02 -2.80
C GLU A 147 -17.79 4.75 -3.34
N HIS A 148 -16.67 4.33 -2.73
CA HIS A 148 -15.90 3.13 -3.06
C HIS A 148 -15.20 3.20 -4.43
N PHE A 149 -14.74 4.38 -4.83
CA PHE A 149 -13.80 4.51 -5.95
C PHE A 149 -12.36 4.48 -5.46
N LEU A 150 -11.48 3.82 -6.22
CA LEU A 150 -10.04 4.01 -6.13
C LEU A 150 -9.63 5.13 -7.08
N VAL A 151 -8.83 6.08 -6.61
CA VAL A 151 -8.40 7.24 -7.38
C VAL A 151 -7.07 6.94 -8.07
N ALA A 152 -7.11 6.69 -9.38
CA ALA A 152 -5.92 6.48 -10.20
C ALA A 152 -5.55 7.80 -10.91
N GLN A 153 -4.49 8.47 -10.48
CA GLN A 153 -4.17 9.81 -10.99
C GLN A 153 -2.68 10.09 -11.15
N MET A 154 -2.38 10.89 -12.16
CA MET A 154 -1.08 11.54 -12.36
C MET A 154 -1.27 12.94 -12.96
N PRO A 155 -1.69 13.94 -12.19
CA PRO A 155 -1.91 15.28 -12.73
C PRO A 155 -0.62 15.90 -13.33
N PRO A 156 -0.72 16.67 -14.44
CA PRO A 156 -1.93 16.99 -15.18
C PRO A 156 -2.29 15.95 -16.27
N LEU A 157 -1.63 14.78 -16.30
CA LEU A 157 -1.75 13.80 -17.38
C LEU A 157 -3.12 13.13 -17.39
N PHE A 158 -3.59 12.60 -16.26
CA PHE A 158 -4.90 11.97 -16.15
C PHE A 158 -5.39 11.82 -14.70
N GLN A 159 -6.69 11.56 -14.57
CA GLN A 159 -7.36 11.11 -13.35
C GLN A 159 -8.53 10.20 -13.75
N GLU A 160 -8.55 9.00 -13.19
CA GLU A 160 -9.58 7.98 -13.39
C GLU A 160 -10.09 7.50 -12.02
N LEU A 161 -11.37 7.15 -11.96
CA LEU A 161 -11.98 6.50 -10.80
C LEU A 161 -12.26 5.05 -11.18
N ILE A 162 -11.73 4.11 -10.39
CA ILE A 162 -11.95 2.68 -10.60
C ILE A 162 -12.95 2.19 -9.57
N ASP A 163 -14.08 1.67 -10.05
CA ASP A 163 -15.12 1.12 -9.17
C ASP A 163 -14.95 -0.41 -8.93
N PRO A 164 -15.67 -0.99 -7.95
CA PRO A 164 -15.57 -2.42 -7.66
C PRO A 164 -15.99 -3.35 -8.81
N LYS A 165 -16.92 -2.93 -9.68
CA LYS A 165 -17.37 -3.70 -10.83
C LYS A 165 -16.34 -3.66 -11.96
N GLU A 166 -15.71 -2.52 -12.20
CA GLU A 166 -14.67 -2.37 -13.21
C GLU A 166 -13.44 -3.21 -12.89
N LEU A 167 -12.99 -3.20 -11.63
CA LEU A 167 -11.90 -4.06 -11.18
C LEU A 167 -12.28 -5.54 -11.31
N ARG A 168 -13.50 -5.91 -10.92
CA ARG A 168 -14.00 -7.28 -11.08
C ARG A 168 -14.01 -7.69 -12.55
N ALA A 169 -14.53 -6.85 -13.44
CA ALA A 169 -14.59 -7.11 -14.87
C ALA A 169 -13.18 -7.28 -15.46
N ALA A 170 -12.23 -6.40 -15.12
CA ALA A 170 -10.85 -6.51 -15.60
C ALA A 170 -10.19 -7.84 -15.21
N LEU A 171 -10.45 -8.35 -14.00
CA LEU A 171 -9.95 -9.65 -13.54
C LEU A 171 -10.64 -10.83 -14.25
N ASP A 172 -11.96 -10.74 -14.46
CA ASP A 172 -12.75 -11.78 -15.12
C ASP A 172 -12.44 -11.87 -16.63
N ASP A 173 -12.31 -10.73 -17.31
CA ASP A 173 -11.96 -10.64 -18.74
C ASP A 173 -10.58 -11.24 -19.02
N ALA A 174 -9.64 -11.11 -18.08
CA ALA A 174 -8.32 -11.74 -18.16
C ALA A 174 -8.35 -13.27 -17.92
N GLY A 175 -9.48 -13.86 -17.50
CA GLY A 175 -9.61 -15.29 -17.27
C GLY A 175 -8.83 -15.82 -16.06
N ILE A 176 -8.33 -14.94 -15.19
CA ILE A 176 -7.52 -15.32 -14.02
C ILE A 176 -8.45 -15.92 -12.97
N ARG A 177 -8.20 -17.15 -12.52
CA ARG A 177 -9.10 -17.83 -11.57
C ARG A 177 -8.71 -17.60 -10.10
N HIS A 178 -7.48 -17.97 -9.74
CA HIS A 178 -6.99 -17.90 -8.36
C HIS A 178 -6.37 -16.54 -8.08
N ARG A 179 -6.99 -15.78 -7.18
CA ARG A 179 -6.70 -14.36 -6.99
C ARG A 179 -6.45 -14.04 -5.52
N VAL A 180 -5.39 -13.30 -5.24
CA VAL A 180 -5.18 -12.58 -3.98
C VAL A 180 -5.25 -11.10 -4.33
N ILE A 181 -6.32 -10.43 -3.91
CA ILE A 181 -6.53 -9.01 -4.17
C ILE A 181 -6.37 -8.25 -2.87
N VAL A 182 -5.41 -7.32 -2.84
CA VAL A 182 -5.06 -6.54 -1.65
C VAL A 182 -5.19 -5.06 -1.99
N ILE A 183 -6.06 -4.35 -1.26
CA ILE A 183 -6.39 -2.96 -1.54
C ILE A 183 -6.07 -2.11 -0.31
N SER A 184 -5.04 -1.27 -0.43
CA SER A 184 -4.64 -0.25 0.54
C SER A 184 -5.24 1.10 0.14
N ALA A 185 -6.45 1.38 0.62
CA ALA A 185 -7.15 2.64 0.39
C ALA A 185 -8.23 2.90 1.45
N CYS A 186 -8.64 4.16 1.60
CA CYS A 186 -9.82 4.54 2.36
C CYS A 186 -11.07 3.88 1.76
N TYR A 187 -11.99 3.44 2.61
CA TYR A 187 -13.26 2.79 2.24
C TYR A 187 -13.10 1.52 1.39
N SER A 188 -11.90 0.93 1.33
CA SER A 188 -11.56 -0.22 0.49
C SER A 188 -12.41 -1.46 0.77
N GLY A 189 -12.98 -1.57 1.97
CA GLY A 189 -13.96 -2.60 2.31
C GLY A 189 -15.18 -2.66 1.37
N GLY A 190 -15.51 -1.58 0.66
CA GLY A 190 -16.54 -1.55 -0.37
C GLY A 190 -16.30 -2.53 -1.53
N PHE A 191 -15.05 -2.91 -1.77
CA PHE A 191 -14.67 -3.85 -2.84
C PHE A 191 -14.90 -5.32 -2.48
N VAL A 192 -14.99 -5.65 -1.18
CA VAL A 192 -15.03 -7.05 -0.70
C VAL A 192 -16.16 -7.83 -1.35
N LYS A 193 -17.36 -7.26 -1.42
CA LYS A 193 -18.54 -7.96 -1.97
C LYS A 193 -18.38 -8.28 -3.47
N ALA A 194 -17.85 -7.34 -4.26
CA ALA A 194 -17.72 -7.51 -5.71
C ALA A 194 -16.61 -8.52 -6.08
N LEU A 195 -15.55 -8.56 -5.29
CA LEU A 195 -14.36 -9.37 -5.57
C LEU A 195 -14.36 -10.76 -4.92
N SER A 196 -15.20 -10.98 -3.91
CA SER A 196 -15.30 -12.27 -3.22
C SER A 196 -15.78 -13.38 -4.16
N SER A 197 -15.08 -14.51 -4.14
CA SER A 197 -15.45 -15.74 -4.83
C SER A 197 -14.84 -16.95 -4.09
N PRO A 198 -15.22 -18.19 -4.41
CA PRO A 198 -14.53 -19.38 -3.89
C PRO A 198 -13.02 -19.41 -4.20
N ASP A 199 -12.59 -18.76 -5.30
CA ASP A 199 -11.20 -18.75 -5.79
C ASP A 199 -10.45 -17.44 -5.47
N THR A 200 -11.04 -16.54 -4.65
CA THR A 200 -10.43 -15.23 -4.30
C THR A 200 -10.15 -15.07 -2.81
N LEU A 201 -8.97 -14.57 -2.47
CA LEU A 201 -8.63 -13.95 -1.19
C LEU A 201 -8.69 -12.43 -1.38
N VAL A 202 -9.51 -11.73 -0.60
CA VAL A 202 -9.58 -10.25 -0.61
C VAL A 202 -9.15 -9.71 0.74
N LEU A 203 -8.19 -8.79 0.74
CA LEU A 203 -7.67 -8.08 1.90
C LEU A 203 -7.85 -6.56 1.69
N THR A 204 -8.42 -5.86 2.66
CA THR A 204 -8.64 -4.40 2.55
C THR A 204 -8.13 -3.66 3.78
N ALA A 205 -7.57 -2.47 3.56
CA ALA A 205 -7.01 -1.63 4.63
C ALA A 205 -8.07 -1.05 5.58
N SER A 206 -9.32 -0.96 5.15
CA SER A 206 -10.40 -0.40 5.94
C SER A 206 -11.73 -1.09 5.69
N ARG A 207 -12.68 -0.86 6.60
CA ARG A 207 -14.10 -1.17 6.42
C ARG A 207 -14.71 -0.22 5.39
N HIS A 208 -15.78 -0.65 4.73
CA HIS A 208 -16.45 0.12 3.65
C HIS A 208 -16.90 1.56 4.02
N ASP A 209 -17.03 1.90 5.29
CA ASP A 209 -17.46 3.19 5.83
C ASP A 209 -16.40 3.82 6.75
N ARG A 210 -15.12 3.42 6.59
CA ARG A 210 -13.97 3.88 7.38
C ARG A 210 -12.83 4.32 6.48
N THR A 211 -12.07 5.30 6.95
CA THR A 211 -10.79 5.69 6.34
C THR A 211 -9.67 4.71 6.73
N SER A 212 -8.57 4.76 5.99
CA SER A 212 -7.27 4.17 6.38
C SER A 212 -6.22 5.28 6.50
N PHE A 213 -5.06 4.99 7.08
CA PHE A 213 -4.09 6.01 7.51
C PHE A 213 -2.67 5.78 6.98
N GLY A 214 -1.83 6.82 7.09
CA GLY A 214 -0.43 6.80 6.66
C GLY A 214 -0.21 7.08 5.17
N CYS A 215 -1.09 7.83 4.53
CA CYS A 215 -0.96 8.24 3.12
C CYS A 215 -0.64 9.73 2.95
N GLY A 216 -0.05 10.37 3.96
CA GLY A 216 0.35 11.78 3.90
C GLY A 216 1.75 11.97 3.28
N PRO A 217 2.14 13.22 2.97
CA PRO A 217 3.43 13.52 2.33
C PRO A 217 4.64 13.10 3.15
N ASP A 218 4.53 13.08 4.49
CA ASP A 218 5.60 12.64 5.40
C ASP A 218 5.52 11.14 5.74
N SER A 219 4.60 10.40 5.12
CA SER A 219 4.40 8.98 5.39
C SER A 219 5.30 8.13 4.50
N GLU A 220 6.20 7.37 5.11
CA GLU A 220 7.06 6.45 4.36
C GLU A 220 6.28 5.25 3.85
N ALA A 221 5.35 4.73 4.65
CA ALA A 221 4.44 3.62 4.33
C ALA A 221 3.04 3.88 4.91
N THR A 222 2.00 3.39 4.24
CA THR A 222 0.65 3.36 4.82
C THR A 222 0.63 2.44 6.05
N TYR A 223 -0.29 2.67 6.99
CA TYR A 223 -0.38 1.81 8.18
C TYR A 223 -0.64 0.35 7.79
N PHE A 224 -1.43 0.17 6.74
CA PHE A 224 -1.73 -1.14 6.19
C PHE A 224 -0.53 -1.78 5.50
N GLY A 225 0.12 -1.07 4.57
CA GLY A 225 1.32 -1.56 3.88
C GLY A 225 2.44 -1.86 4.88
N ARG A 226 2.66 -0.98 5.86
CA ARG A 226 3.59 -1.23 6.98
C ARG A 226 3.26 -2.52 7.71
N ALA A 227 2.01 -2.69 8.14
CA ALA A 227 1.63 -3.81 9.00
C ALA A 227 1.59 -5.15 8.27
N TRP A 228 0.94 -5.20 7.10
CA TRP A 228 0.74 -6.44 6.35
C TRP A 228 1.97 -6.76 5.50
N MET A 229 2.35 -5.84 4.60
CA MET A 229 3.38 -6.11 3.61
C MET A 229 4.78 -6.07 4.21
N ILE A 230 5.12 -5.02 4.97
CA ILE A 230 6.50 -4.91 5.48
C ILE A 230 6.70 -5.78 6.72
N GLU A 231 5.88 -5.67 7.75
CA GLU A 231 6.13 -6.40 8.99
C GLU A 231 5.58 -7.83 8.93
N GLY A 232 4.35 -7.99 8.45
CA GLY A 232 3.65 -9.27 8.39
C GLY A 232 4.34 -10.27 7.46
N LEU A 233 4.61 -9.89 6.21
CA LEU A 233 5.21 -10.80 5.23
C LEU A 233 6.70 -11.09 5.45
N ASN A 234 7.42 -10.21 6.16
CA ASN A 234 8.76 -10.53 6.66
C ASN A 234 8.73 -11.53 7.83
N SER A 235 7.66 -11.53 8.62
CA SER A 235 7.50 -12.45 9.76
C SER A 235 6.90 -13.80 9.34
N SER A 236 6.06 -13.83 8.30
CA SER A 236 5.34 -15.01 7.86
C SER A 236 5.22 -15.09 6.35
N ALA A 237 5.29 -16.30 5.78
CA ALA A 237 5.02 -16.51 4.36
C ALA A 237 3.53 -16.77 4.06
N ASP A 238 2.68 -16.83 5.09
CA ASP A 238 1.25 -17.00 4.93
C ASP A 238 0.53 -15.65 4.95
N PHE A 239 -0.03 -15.27 3.81
CA PHE A 239 -0.75 -14.01 3.62
C PHE A 239 -1.89 -13.79 4.63
N VAL A 240 -2.59 -14.86 5.04
CA VAL A 240 -3.69 -14.77 6.00
C VAL A 240 -3.15 -14.55 7.41
N THR A 241 -2.14 -15.31 7.80
CA THR A 241 -1.46 -15.14 9.10
C THR A 241 -0.85 -13.74 9.22
N ALA A 242 -0.17 -13.26 8.16
CA ALA A 242 0.37 -11.90 8.11
C ALA A 242 -0.72 -10.83 8.26
N PHE A 243 -1.92 -11.06 7.70
CA PHE A 243 -3.04 -10.13 7.81
C PHE A 243 -3.65 -10.10 9.22
N GLU A 244 -3.80 -11.24 9.87
CA GLU A 244 -4.32 -11.26 11.25
C GLU A 244 -3.37 -10.57 12.24
N ASP A 245 -2.06 -10.66 12.03
CA ASP A 245 -1.09 -9.87 12.80
C ASP A 245 -1.10 -8.40 12.41
N ALA A 246 -1.30 -8.09 11.13
CA ALA A 246 -1.43 -6.71 10.66
C ALA A 246 -2.59 -5.99 11.34
N LYS A 247 -3.76 -6.63 11.49
CA LYS A 247 -4.92 -6.05 12.20
C LYS A 247 -4.59 -5.61 13.62
N LYS A 248 -3.80 -6.42 14.36
CA LYS A 248 -3.38 -6.09 15.72
C LYS A 248 -2.45 -4.87 15.73
N ARG A 249 -1.48 -4.84 14.82
CA ARG A 249 -0.51 -3.74 14.68
C ARG A 249 -1.19 -2.43 14.28
N ILE A 250 -2.11 -2.49 13.31
CA ILE A 250 -2.90 -1.35 12.85
C ILE A 250 -3.75 -0.81 13.99
N ASN A 251 -4.51 -1.67 14.70
CA ASN A 251 -5.33 -1.23 15.82
C ASN A 251 -4.49 -0.58 16.95
N ALA A 252 -3.30 -1.10 17.22
CA ALA A 252 -2.40 -0.52 18.21
C ALA A 252 -1.89 0.87 17.80
N ARG A 253 -1.52 1.07 16.53
CA ARG A 253 -1.09 2.37 15.98
C ARG A 253 -2.23 3.38 16.01
N GLU A 254 -3.38 3.01 15.44
CA GLU A 254 -4.57 3.88 15.41
C GLU A 254 -4.99 4.30 16.81
N LYS A 255 -4.92 3.40 17.79
CA LYS A 255 -5.18 3.75 19.20
C LYS A 255 -4.13 4.69 19.79
N ALA A 256 -2.85 4.51 19.45
CA ALA A 256 -1.78 5.39 19.92
C ALA A 256 -1.91 6.80 19.36
N ASP A 257 -2.39 6.92 18.12
CA ASP A 257 -2.57 8.19 17.40
C ASP A 257 -3.99 8.78 17.52
N ASP A 258 -4.84 8.19 18.37
CA ASP A 258 -6.23 8.61 18.65
C ASP A 258 -7.12 8.67 17.38
N PHE A 259 -6.90 7.75 16.45
CA PHE A 259 -7.71 7.61 15.24
C PHE A 259 -8.90 6.68 15.45
N GLU A 260 -10.01 6.98 14.75
CA GLU A 260 -11.11 6.03 14.63
C GLU A 260 -10.61 4.76 13.92
N PRO A 261 -10.82 3.55 14.47
CA PRO A 261 -10.25 2.35 13.90
C PRO A 261 -10.70 2.09 12.45
N SER A 262 -9.75 1.79 11.56
CA SER A 262 -10.03 1.50 10.14
C SER A 262 -10.75 0.17 9.95
N LEU A 263 -10.56 -0.78 10.87
CA LEU A 263 -11.13 -2.13 10.85
C LEU A 263 -10.85 -2.89 9.52
N PRO A 264 -9.58 -3.22 9.21
CA PRO A 264 -9.21 -3.96 8.00
C PRO A 264 -10.03 -5.25 7.81
N GLN A 265 -10.46 -5.54 6.58
CA GLN A 265 -11.34 -6.67 6.28
C GLN A 265 -10.65 -7.77 5.46
N ILE A 266 -11.08 -9.01 5.69
CA ILE A 266 -10.62 -10.20 4.98
C ILE A 266 -11.81 -11.03 4.50
N SER A 267 -11.74 -11.50 3.26
CA SER A 267 -12.66 -12.48 2.68
C SER A 267 -11.84 -13.60 2.06
N ILE A 268 -12.11 -14.85 2.45
CA ILE A 268 -11.33 -16.02 2.03
C ILE A 268 -12.25 -17.00 1.33
N GLY A 269 -12.04 -17.20 0.03
CA GLY A 269 -12.68 -18.27 -0.73
C GLY A 269 -12.24 -19.66 -0.28
N ALA A 270 -13.14 -20.64 -0.41
CA ALA A 270 -12.86 -22.02 0.00
C ALA A 270 -11.71 -22.66 -0.79
N ASN A 271 -11.62 -22.40 -2.10
CA ASN A 271 -10.64 -23.01 -2.99
C ASN A 271 -9.29 -22.30 -2.91
N ILE A 272 -9.28 -20.96 -2.84
CA ILE A 272 -8.03 -20.19 -2.78
C ILE A 272 -7.20 -20.55 -1.55
N ARG A 273 -7.85 -20.90 -0.43
CA ARG A 273 -7.14 -21.32 0.78
C ARG A 273 -6.27 -22.55 0.53
N ALA A 274 -6.81 -23.57 -0.14
CA ALA A 274 -6.07 -24.78 -0.49
C ALA A 274 -4.95 -24.47 -1.49
N ARG A 275 -5.27 -23.67 -2.51
CA ARG A 275 -4.29 -23.25 -3.54
C ARG A 275 -3.10 -22.49 -2.95
N LEU A 276 -3.33 -21.57 -2.02
CA LEU A 276 -2.25 -20.87 -1.30
C LEU A 276 -1.45 -21.79 -0.40
N GLY A 277 -2.07 -22.84 0.17
CA GLY A 277 -1.35 -23.92 0.84
C GLY A 277 -0.36 -24.61 -0.09
N HIS A 278 -0.83 -25.06 -1.25
CA HIS A 278 0.01 -25.70 -2.27
C HIS A 278 1.14 -24.81 -2.75
N TRP A 279 0.89 -23.52 -2.99
CA TRP A 279 1.94 -22.56 -3.32
C TRP A 279 3.03 -22.52 -2.24
N ARG A 280 2.63 -22.39 -0.97
CA ARG A 280 3.57 -22.31 0.17
C ARG A 280 4.42 -23.56 0.33
N ASP A 281 3.86 -24.74 0.06
CA ASP A 281 4.60 -26.01 0.15
C ASP A 281 5.78 -26.09 -0.83
N HIS A 282 5.78 -25.27 -1.89
CA HIS A 282 6.80 -25.26 -2.94
C HIS A 282 7.76 -24.08 -2.89
N ILE A 283 7.61 -23.18 -1.91
CA ILE A 283 8.55 -22.07 -1.71
C ILE A 283 9.32 -22.25 -0.40
N VAL A 284 10.59 -21.86 -0.43
CA VAL A 284 11.36 -21.61 0.79
C VAL A 284 11.50 -20.10 0.88
N PRO A 285 10.87 -19.44 1.87
CA PRO A 285 10.96 -18.00 1.99
C PRO A 285 12.41 -17.54 2.11
N GLY A 286 12.82 -16.60 1.26
CA GLY A 286 14.10 -15.91 1.40
C GLY A 286 14.21 -15.12 2.73
N PRO A 287 15.37 -14.51 3.05
CA PRO A 287 15.50 -13.72 4.27
C PRO A 287 14.52 -12.53 4.27
N PRO A 288 14.23 -11.94 5.46
CA PRO A 288 13.49 -10.68 5.53
C PRO A 288 14.14 -9.60 4.66
N VAL A 289 13.33 -8.81 3.95
CA VAL A 289 13.77 -7.74 3.07
C VAL A 289 13.61 -6.40 3.80
N PRO A 290 14.70 -5.66 4.09
CA PRO A 290 14.63 -4.36 4.74
C PRO A 290 13.81 -3.36 3.92
N TYR A 291 13.04 -2.52 4.59
CA TYR A 291 12.33 -1.43 3.94
C TYR A 291 13.26 -0.23 3.77
N PRO A 292 13.58 0.18 2.53
CA PRO A 292 14.65 1.16 2.31
C PRO A 292 14.20 2.62 2.47
N TYR A 293 12.90 2.85 2.65
CA TYR A 293 12.32 4.20 2.76
C TYR A 293 12.07 4.62 4.21
N ASP A 294 12.36 3.77 5.20
CA ASP A 294 12.31 4.23 6.59
C ASP A 294 13.34 5.37 6.75
N ALA A 295 12.89 6.54 7.23
CA ALA A 295 13.80 7.65 7.50
C ALA A 295 14.96 7.17 8.39
N PRO A 296 16.21 7.57 8.10
CA PRO A 296 17.34 7.17 8.92
C PRO A 296 17.08 7.61 10.37
N ALA A 297 17.26 6.68 11.32
CA ALA A 297 17.10 6.98 12.73
C ALA A 297 17.96 8.22 13.08
N THR A 298 17.32 9.29 13.55
CA THR A 298 18.07 10.41 14.10
C THR A 298 18.89 9.86 15.26
N PRO A 299 20.23 9.98 15.26
CA PRO A 299 21.02 9.51 16.38
C PRO A 299 20.51 10.22 17.64
N SER A 300 20.07 9.44 18.63
CA SER A 300 19.69 9.96 19.93
C SER A 300 20.89 10.71 20.51
N ASN A 301 20.70 11.96 20.91
CA ASN A 301 21.73 12.83 21.49
C ASN A 301 22.31 12.34 22.84
N ASP A 302 22.07 11.09 23.24
CA ASP A 302 22.56 10.49 24.48
C ASP A 302 24.10 10.39 24.54
N GLU A 303 24.81 10.50 23.40
CA GLU A 303 26.29 10.62 23.40
C GLU A 303 26.81 12.03 23.72
N THR A 304 25.96 13.06 23.64
CA THR A 304 26.38 14.45 23.90
C THR A 304 26.40 14.77 25.40
N ASP A 305 25.55 14.12 26.21
CA ASP A 305 25.53 14.31 27.66
C ASP A 305 26.66 13.55 28.38
N ALA A 306 27.14 12.43 27.81
CA ALA A 306 28.28 11.69 28.36
C ALA A 306 29.62 12.47 28.22
N ARG A 307 29.75 13.33 27.19
CA ARG A 307 30.93 14.18 27.01
C ARG A 307 30.88 15.49 27.79
N ALA A 308 29.68 15.98 28.15
CA ALA A 308 29.53 17.15 29.01
C ALA A 308 29.80 16.83 30.50
N ALA A 309 29.51 15.61 30.95
CA ALA A 309 29.78 15.16 32.32
C ALA A 309 31.27 14.84 32.60
N ALA A 310 32.10 14.63 31.56
CA ALA A 310 33.51 14.28 31.71
C ALA A 310 34.47 15.48 31.81
N LYS A 311 33.96 16.71 31.92
CA LYS A 311 34.78 17.93 31.99
C LYS A 311 34.44 18.82 33.18
N ALA A 312 34.32 18.22 34.37
CA ALA A 312 34.43 18.95 35.63
C ALA A 312 35.89 18.90 36.12
N PRO A 313 36.56 20.03 36.40
CA PRO A 313 37.90 20.01 36.96
C PRO A 313 37.86 19.61 38.45
N ALA A 314 38.68 18.63 38.80
CA ALA A 314 39.04 18.30 40.17
C ALA A 314 40.32 19.04 40.53
N ASP A 315 40.24 20.02 41.44
CA ASP A 315 41.27 20.39 42.42
C ASP A 315 40.67 21.51 43.31
N GLY A 316 40.69 21.49 44.64
CA GLY A 316 41.72 20.93 45.52
C GLY A 316 42.32 22.10 46.30
N SER A 317 41.77 22.36 47.48
CA SER A 317 42.26 23.37 48.42
C SER A 317 43.60 22.97 49.03
N VAL A 318 44.60 23.85 49.00
CA VAL A 318 45.74 23.82 49.94
C VAL A 318 46.03 25.24 50.44
N HIS A 319 46.10 25.36 51.77
CA HIS A 319 46.57 26.51 52.56
C HIS A 319 48.05 26.83 52.30
N GLU A 320 48.44 28.12 52.27
CA GLU A 320 49.50 28.70 53.12
C GLU A 320 49.71 30.21 52.93
N HIS A 321 49.93 30.91 54.05
CA HIS A 321 50.48 32.27 54.26
C HIS A 321 49.80 33.46 53.54
N ARG A 322 49.30 34.50 54.21
CA ARG A 322 49.82 35.26 55.36
C ARG A 322 48.70 36.14 55.92
#